data_AF-A5L8U9-F1
#
_entry.id   AF-A5L8U9-F1
#
_cell.length_a   1.000
_cell.length_b   1.000
_cell.length_c   1.000
_cell.angle_alpha   90.00
_cell.angle_beta   90.00
_cell.angle_gamma   90.00
#
_symmetry.space_group_name_H-M   'P 1'
#
loop_
_entity.id
_entity.type
_entity.pdbx_description
1 polymer ?
#
loop_
_entity_poly.entity_id
_entity_poly.type
_entity_poly.pdbx_seq_one_letter_code
_entity_poly.pdbx_strand_id
1 'polypeptide(L)' 'MNLAQVDLNLLVILKHLLEEKHVSNTALALDMSQPTVSRSLQKLRTVFNDDLLVRAAYGYELTPKAEALKQDLNSVLTR' A
#
# COMPACT_ATOMS: atom_id res chain seq x y z
N MET A 1 -20.85 1.71 7.93
CA MET A 1 -19.50 1.69 7.33
C MET A 1 -19.60 2.39 5.99
N ASN A 2 -18.96 3.56 5.82
CA ASN A 2 -19.01 4.32 4.57
C ASN A 2 -17.99 3.72 3.59
N LEU A 3 -18.47 3.14 2.49
CA LEU A 3 -17.62 2.49 1.49
C LEU A 3 -16.60 3.47 0.87
N ALA A 4 -17.01 4.70 0.57
CA ALA A 4 -16.12 5.71 0.01
C ALA A 4 -14.96 6.07 0.95
N GLN A 5 -15.23 6.16 2.26
CA GLN A 5 -14.19 6.42 3.26
C GLN A 5 -13.21 5.25 3.39
N VAL A 6 -13.71 4.01 3.30
CA VAL A 6 -12.90 2.80 3.34
C VAL A 6 -11.99 2.72 2.11
N ASP A 7 -12.52 3.07 0.94
CA ASP A 7 -11.75 3.05 -0.31
C ASP A 7 -10.67 4.14 -0.32
N LEU A 8 -10.96 5.34 0.19
CA LEU A 8 -9.96 6.40 0.37
C LEU A 8 -8.85 5.99 1.35
N ASN A 9 -9.19 5.37 2.48
CA ASN A 9 -8.20 4.87 3.43
C ASN A 9 -7.28 3.81 2.79
N LEU A 10 -7.82 2.93 1.96
CA LEU A 10 -7.02 1.92 1.25
C LEU A 10 -6.06 2.55 0.24
N LEU A 11 -6.46 3.61 -0.44
CA LEU A 11 -5.58 4.33 -1.37
C LEU A 11 -4.44 5.06 -0.64
N VAL A 12 -4.72 5.68 0.52
CA VAL A 12 -3.68 6.30 1.36
C VAL A 12 -2.68 5.27 1.89
N ILE A 13 -3.19 4.11 2.36
CA ILE A 13 -2.34 3.00 2.82
C ILE A 13 -1.52 2.43 1.66
N LEU A 14 -2.12 2.26 0.48
CA LEU A 14 -1.42 1.80 -0.71
C LEU A 14 -0.26 2.74 -1.06
N LYS A 15 -0.49 4.06 -1.12
CA LYS A 15 0.56 5.03 -1.43
C LYS A 15 1.77 4.88 -0.49
N HIS A 16 1.53 4.87 0.82
CA HIS A 16 2.61 4.75 1.80
C HIS A 16 3.29 3.37 1.77
N LEU A 17 2.55 2.28 1.50
CA LEU A 17 3.14 0.95 1.33
C LEU A 17 4.10 0.90 0.13
N LEU A 18 3.74 1.55 -0.98
CA LEU A 18 4.56 1.59 -2.20
C LEU A 18 5.78 2.53 -2.07
N GLU A 19 5.69 3.52 -1.18
CA GLU A 19 6.81 4.38 -0.82
C GLU A 19 7.79 3.68 0.12
N GLU A 20 7.29 3.17 1.25
CA GLU A 20 8.10 2.57 2.32
C GLU A 20 8.61 1.17 1.98
N LYS A 21 7.87 0.42 1.15
CA LYS A 21 8.08 -1.02 0.90
C LYS A 21 8.15 -1.85 2.21
N HIS A 22 7.52 -1.35 3.29
CA HIS A 22 7.64 -1.95 4.61
C HIS A 22 6.38 -1.73 5.46
N VAL A 23 5.70 -2.81 5.82
CA VAL A 23 4.42 -2.77 6.57
C VAL A 23 4.54 -2.02 7.90
N SER A 24 5.59 -2.27 8.69
CA SER A 24 5.76 -1.60 9.99
C SER A 24 6.04 -0.10 9.86
N ASN A 25 6.86 0.33 8.89
CA ASN A 25 7.13 1.75 8.67
C ASN A 25 5.87 2.46 8.19
N THR A 26 5.09 1.84 7.28
CA THR A 26 3.80 2.40 6.85
C THR A 26 2.83 2.53 8.02
N ALA A 27 2.79 1.56 8.94
CA ALA A 27 1.96 1.62 10.13
C ALA A 27 2.35 2.80 11.03
N LEU A 28 3.65 3.01 11.26
CA LEU A 28 4.16 4.16 12.01
C LEU A 28 3.85 5.49 11.31
N ALA A 29 4.05 5.57 10.00
CA ALA A 29 3.81 6.79 9.22
C ALA A 29 2.34 7.23 9.22
N LEU A 30 1.41 6.27 9.31
CA LEU A 30 -0.04 6.52 9.27
C LEU A 30 -0.70 6.55 10.65
N ASP A 31 0.05 6.44 11.75
CA ASP A 31 -0.47 6.27 13.11
C ASP A 31 -1.50 5.12 13.20
N MET A 32 -1.15 3.98 12.58
CA MET A 32 -1.97 2.77 12.52
C MET A 32 -1.25 1.59 13.18
N SER A 33 -2.02 0.59 13.60
CA SER A 33 -1.42 -0.68 14.02
C SER A 33 -0.88 -1.48 12.82
N GLN A 34 0.24 -2.18 13.00
CA GLN A 34 0.78 -3.08 11.97
C GLN A 34 -0.25 -4.14 11.49
N PRO A 35 -1.08 -4.77 12.35
CA PRO A 35 -2.15 -5.65 11.90
C PRO A 35 -3.16 -4.99 10.94
N THR A 36 -3.49 -3.71 11.17
CA THR A 36 -4.38 -2.94 10.28
C THR A 36 -3.77 -2.79 8.88
N VAL A 37 -2.48 -2.42 8.81
CA VAL A 37 -1.78 -2.27 7.53
C VAL A 37 -1.60 -3.61 6.83
N SER A 38 -1.27 -4.68 7.56
CA SER A 38 -1.14 -6.03 7.00
C SER A 38 -2.44 -6.53 6.36
N ARG A 39 -3.58 -6.34 7.04
CA ARG A 39 -4.91 -6.66 6.49
C ARG A 39 -5.24 -5.83 5.25
N SER A 40 -4.85 -4.56 5.25
CA SER A 40 -5.04 -3.67 4.10
C SER A 40 -4.19 -4.11 2.92
N LEU A 41 -2.92 -4.49 3.12
CA LEU A 41 -2.06 -5.08 2.09
C LEU A 41 -2.69 -6.36 1.52
N GLN A 42 -3.24 -7.24 2.35
CA GLN A 42 -3.93 -8.44 1.87
C GLN A 42 -5.13 -8.09 0.98
N LYS A 43 -5.95 -7.12 1.38
CA LYS A 43 -7.08 -6.65 0.56
C LYS A 43 -6.60 -6.03 -0.76
N LEU A 44 -5.56 -5.20 -0.72
CA LEU A 44 -4.97 -4.58 -1.91
C LEU A 44 -4.45 -5.65 -2.89
N ARG A 45 -3.80 -6.70 -2.38
CA ARG A 45 -3.36 -7.83 -3.22
C ARG A 45 -4.51 -8.49 -3.96
N THR A 46 -5.65 -8.69 -3.28
CA THR A 46 -6.86 -9.23 -3.92
C THR A 46 -7.45 -8.25 -4.94
N VAL A 47 -7.55 -6.97 -4.61
CA VAL A 47 -8.13 -5.93 -5.51
C VAL A 47 -7.33 -5.80 -6.79
N PHE A 48 -6.00 -5.79 -6.69
CA PHE A 48 -5.13 -5.64 -7.86
C PHE A 48 -4.72 -6.98 -8.48
N ASN A 49 -5.07 -8.11 -7.86
CA ASN A 49 -4.61 -9.44 -8.25
C ASN A 49 -3.08 -9.46 -8.48
N ASP A 50 -2.34 -8.95 -7.49
CA ASP A 50 -0.88 -8.77 -7.57
C ASP A 50 -0.29 -8.75 -6.15
N ASP A 51 0.90 -9.30 -5.95
CA ASP A 51 1.52 -9.38 -4.61
C ASP A 51 1.99 -8.02 -4.07
N LEU A 52 2.13 -7.02 -4.94
CA LEU A 52 2.57 -5.65 -4.71
C LEU A 52 3.98 -5.49 -4.13
N LEU A 53 4.31 -6.26 -3.11
CA LEU A 53 5.58 -6.37 -2.43
C LEU A 53 6.04 -7.83 -2.43
N VAL A 54 7.19 -8.08 -3.03
CA VAL A 54 7.84 -9.41 -3.11
C VAL A 54 9.16 -9.38 -2.34
N ARG A 55 9.54 -10.52 -1.74
CA ARG A 55 10.82 -10.62 -1.00
C ARG A 55 11.98 -10.53 -1.99
N ALA A 56 12.95 -9.69 -1.67
CA ALA A 56 14.21 -9.54 -2.39
C ALA A 56 15.39 -9.88 -1.48
N ALA A 57 16.62 -9.81 -2.01
CA ALA A 57 17.84 -10.05 -1.24
C ALA A 57 17.96 -9.12 -0.03
N TYR A 58 17.44 -7.90 -0.14
CA TYR A 58 17.46 -6.88 0.91
C TYR A 58 16.06 -6.34 1.16
N GLY A 59 15.23 -7.13 1.84
CA GLY A 59 13.88 -6.70 2.25
C GLY A 59 12.82 -7.01 1.19
N TYR A 60 12.06 -5.97 0.79
CA TYR A 60 10.96 -6.10 -0.17
C TYR A 60 11.11 -5.13 -1.34
N GLU A 61 10.73 -5.61 -2.51
CA GLU A 61 10.68 -4.82 -3.75
C GLU A 61 9.25 -4.78 -4.29
N LEU A 62 8.99 -3.78 -5.13
CA LEU A 62 7.71 -3.64 -5.81
C LEU A 62 7.65 -4.58 -6.99
N THR A 63 6.46 -5.13 -7.26
CA THR A 63 6.20 -5.76 -8.55
C THR A 63 6.16 -4.69 -9.66
N PRO A 64 6.32 -5.05 -10.95
CA PRO A 64 6.16 -4.10 -12.04
C PRO A 64 4.80 -3.37 -12.03
N LYS A 65 3.73 -4.07 -11.61
CA LYS A 65 2.41 -3.46 -11.45
C LYS A 65 2.37 -2.45 -10.31
N ALA A 66 3.00 -2.77 -9.18
CA ALA A 66 3.07 -1.87 -8.04
C ALA A 66 3.91 -0.62 -8.32
N GLU A 67 4.98 -0.73 -9.12
CA GLU A 67 5.72 0.42 -9.66
C GLU A 67 4.81 1.33 -10.49
N ALA A 68 4.02 0.76 -11.42
CA ALA A 68 3.06 1.53 -12.22
C ALA A 68 1.99 2.21 -11.36
N LEU A 69 1.39 1.48 -10.42
CA LEU A 69 0.40 2.03 -9.48
C LEU A 69 0.97 3.18 -8.64
N LYS A 70 2.25 3.10 -8.25
CA LYS A 70 2.92 4.17 -7.52
C LYS A 70 3.00 5.45 -8.34
N GLN A 71 3.31 5.33 -9.64
CA GLN A 71 3.34 6.48 -10.54
C GLN A 71 1.95 7.09 -10.71
N ASP A 72 0.92 6.27 -10.91
CA ASP A 72 -0.47 6.72 -11.03
C ASP A 72 -0.93 7.45 -9.76
N LEU A 73 -0.67 6.89 -8.58
CA LEU A 73 -1.05 7.50 -7.30
C LEU A 73 -0.36 8.84 -7.06
N ASN A 74 0.88 9.01 -7.47
CA ASN A 74 1.58 10.29 -7.35
C ASN A 74 0.98 11.37 -8.25
N SER A 75 0.31 10.99 -9.34
CA SER A 75 -0.38 11.93 -10.23
C SER A 75 -1.77 12.33 -9.71
N VAL A 76 -2.42 11.47 -8.93
CA VAL A 76 -3.81 11.66 -8.43
C VAL A 76 -3.85 12.24 -7.01
N LEU A 77 -2.93 11.80 -6.15
CA LEU A 77 -2.83 12.24 -4.75
C LEU A 77 -1.70 13.28 -4.62
N THR A 78 -1.94 14.45 -5.23
CA THR A 78 -1.12 15.65 -5.03
C THR A 78 -1.27 16.13 -3.58
N ARG A 79 -0.15 16.58 -2.98
CA ARG A 79 -0.02 16.99 -1.57
C ARG A 79 -1.17 17.83 -1.03
#